data_AF-A0A0W0SXG5-F1
#
_entry.id   AF-A0A0W0SXG5-F1
#
_cell.length_a   1.000
_cell.length_b   1.000
_cell.length_c   1.000
_cell.angle_alpha   90.00
_cell.angle_beta   90.00
_cell.angle_gamma   90.00
#
_symmetry.space_group_name_H-M   'P 1'
#
loop_
_entity.id
_entity.type
_entity.pdbx_description
1 polymer ?
#
loop_
_entity_poly.entity_id
_entity_poly.type
_entity_poly.pdbx_seq_one_letter_code
_entity_poly.pdbx_strand_id
1 'polypeptide(L)'
;MTIKTLENQAHLDGTVMFLNAAIKTYLNRPTNQKRTDGPFVDLKTMMAQNLYISELRCADKEGEEYNQVDLIGFKSGEAICFTLYTNSRLTVVDFKEANWSQMSDSTQKLAISLKEESEESVKTPDANL
;
A
#
# COMPACT_ATOMS: atom_id res chain seq x y z
N MET A 1 -8.44 6.31 8.84
CA MET A 1 -7.39 6.59 7.85
C MET A 1 -7.50 5.63 6.68
N THR A 2 -7.06 6.12 5.51
CA THR A 2 -7.48 5.72 4.17
C THR A 2 -6.20 5.59 3.34
N ILE A 3 -5.99 4.46 2.65
CA ILE A 3 -5.02 4.33 1.56
C ILE A 3 -5.13 5.60 0.69
N LYS A 4 -4.00 6.22 0.36
CA LYS A 4 -3.96 7.45 -0.43
C LYS A 4 -3.63 7.11 -1.88
N THR A 5 -4.23 7.85 -2.80
CA THR A 5 -3.73 8.04 -4.16
C THR A 5 -2.80 9.25 -4.17
N LEU A 6 -1.88 9.31 -5.12
CA LEU A 6 -1.25 10.60 -5.44
C LEU A 6 -2.32 11.57 -5.96
N GLU A 7 -2.12 12.88 -5.76
CA GLU A 7 -3.07 13.93 -6.14
C GLU A 7 -3.44 13.92 -7.63
N ASN A 8 -2.60 13.31 -8.48
CA ASN A 8 -2.80 13.15 -9.92
C ASN A 8 -3.51 11.84 -10.34
N GLN A 9 -4.03 11.04 -9.39
CA GLN A 9 -4.66 9.73 -9.65
C GLN A 9 -6.14 9.64 -9.20
N ALA A 10 -6.91 10.72 -9.36
CA ALA A 10 -8.34 10.77 -8.99
C ALA A 10 -9.21 9.65 -9.61
N HIS A 11 -8.80 9.10 -10.77
CA HIS A 11 -9.48 7.97 -11.41
C HIS A 11 -9.43 6.67 -10.58
N LEU A 12 -8.59 6.60 -9.55
CA LEU A 12 -8.46 5.46 -8.65
C LEU A 12 -9.22 5.63 -7.32
N ASP A 13 -9.88 6.76 -7.06
CA ASP A 13 -10.53 7.04 -5.76
C ASP A 13 -11.58 5.98 -5.37
N GLY A 14 -12.36 5.50 -6.35
CA GLY A 14 -13.29 4.39 -6.14
C GLY A 14 -12.58 3.10 -5.73
N THR A 15 -11.49 2.76 -6.44
CA THR A 15 -10.66 1.59 -6.17
C THR A 15 -10.02 1.67 -4.78
N VAL A 16 -9.52 2.86 -4.39
CA VAL A 16 -8.98 3.15 -3.06
C VAL A 16 -10.00 2.88 -1.97
N MET A 17 -11.24 3.35 -2.13
CA MET A 17 -12.30 3.13 -1.14
C MET A 17 -12.57 1.63 -0.94
N PHE A 18 -12.66 0.86 -2.03
CA PHE A 18 -12.87 -0.58 -1.95
C PHE A 18 -11.68 -1.32 -1.32
N LEU A 19 -10.46 -0.97 -1.70
CA LEU A 19 -9.25 -1.60 -1.14
C LEU A 19 -9.11 -1.30 0.36
N ASN A 20 -9.43 -0.09 0.79
CA ASN A 20 -9.48 0.25 2.21
C ASN A 20 -10.40 -0.66 3.01
N ALA A 21 -11.61 -0.88 2.50
CA ALA A 21 -12.58 -1.77 3.14
C ALA A 21 -12.09 -3.23 3.11
N ALA A 22 -11.51 -3.68 1.99
CA ALA A 22 -11.02 -5.03 1.81
C ALA A 22 -9.85 -5.37 2.75
N ILE A 23 -8.84 -4.50 2.85
CA ILE A 23 -7.69 -4.69 3.75
C ILE A 23 -8.14 -4.65 5.21
N LYS A 24 -8.98 -3.68 5.60
CA LYS A 24 -9.51 -3.62 6.97
C LYS A 24 -10.27 -4.89 7.34
N THR A 25 -11.09 -5.39 6.42
CA THR A 25 -11.83 -6.64 6.62
C THR A 25 -10.86 -7.81 6.79
N TYR A 26 -9.82 -7.90 5.96
CA TYR A 26 -8.79 -8.93 6.05
C TYR A 26 -8.04 -8.89 7.39
N LEU A 27 -7.55 -7.73 7.80
CA LEU A 27 -6.82 -7.54 9.05
C LEU A 27 -7.67 -7.89 10.28
N ASN A 28 -8.98 -7.63 10.23
CA ASN A 28 -9.91 -7.88 11.34
C ASN A 28 -10.52 -9.29 11.34
N ARG A 29 -10.18 -10.16 10.38
CA ARG A 29 -10.69 -11.54 10.37
C ARG A 29 -10.34 -12.25 11.68
N PRO A 30 -11.25 -13.07 12.24
CA PRO A 30 -10.96 -13.84 13.47
C PRO A 30 -9.66 -14.66 13.39
N THR A 31 -9.36 -15.22 12.21
CA THR A 31 -8.11 -15.98 11.96
C THR A 31 -6.85 -15.13 12.01
N ASN A 32 -6.96 -13.82 11.79
CA ASN A 32 -5.84 -12.88 11.76
C ASN A 32 -5.68 -12.09 13.06
N GLN A 33 -6.64 -12.15 14.00
CA GLN A 33 -6.59 -11.40 15.25
C GLN A 33 -5.36 -11.71 16.11
N LYS A 34 -4.81 -12.91 16.00
CA LYS A 34 -3.63 -13.36 16.76
C LYS A 34 -2.33 -13.29 15.97
N ARG A 35 -2.35 -12.80 14.72
CA ARG A 35 -1.12 -12.67 13.91
C ARG A 35 -0.26 -11.54 14.46
N THR A 36 1.01 -11.87 14.70
CA THR A 36 2.04 -10.94 15.21
C THR A 36 3.32 -11.00 14.38
N ASP A 37 3.28 -11.60 13.19
CA ASP A 37 4.42 -11.60 12.28
C ASP A 37 4.71 -10.17 11.78
N GLY A 38 6.00 -9.89 11.55
CA GLY A 38 6.49 -8.55 11.16
C GLY A 38 5.70 -7.93 10.01
N PRO A 39 5.57 -8.60 8.85
CA PRO A 39 4.81 -8.08 7.70
C PRO A 39 3.36 -7.73 8.04
N PHE A 40 2.69 -8.53 8.86
CA PHE A 40 1.31 -8.26 9.28
C PHE A 40 1.20 -7.04 10.19
N VAL A 41 2.11 -6.91 11.15
CA VAL A 41 2.19 -5.74 12.03
C VAL A 41 2.50 -4.48 11.23
N ASP A 42 3.39 -4.57 10.25
CA ASP A 42 3.77 -3.44 9.40
C ASP A 42 2.63 -3.03 8.49
N LEU A 43 1.95 -3.96 7.81
CA LEU A 43 0.76 -3.64 7.01
C LEU A 43 -0.34 -2.97 7.87
N LYS A 44 -0.58 -3.48 9.09
CA LYS A 44 -1.55 -2.88 10.03
C LYS A 44 -1.13 -1.47 10.45
N THR A 45 0.16 -1.26 10.68
CA THR A 45 0.73 0.05 11.03
C THR A 45 0.58 1.03 9.87
N MET A 46 0.92 0.63 8.65
CA MET A 46 0.82 1.49 7.46
C MET A 46 -0.63 1.84 7.13
N MET A 47 -1.57 0.91 7.32
CA MET A 47 -3.01 1.18 7.21
C MET A 47 -3.52 2.23 8.22
N ALA A 48 -2.84 2.40 9.35
CA ALA A 48 -3.13 3.44 10.34
C ALA A 48 -2.37 4.75 10.09
N GLN A 49 -1.38 4.75 9.21
CA GLN A 49 -0.56 5.90 8.83
C GLN A 49 -0.86 6.27 7.37
N ASN A 50 0.15 6.19 6.49
CA ASN A 50 0.02 6.41 5.06
C ASN A 50 0.42 5.13 4.32
N LEU A 51 -0.48 4.66 3.46
CA LEU A 51 -0.27 3.55 2.53
C LEU A 51 -0.76 4.01 1.17
N TYR A 52 0.05 3.84 0.12
CA TYR A 52 -0.22 4.31 -1.22
C TYR A 52 -0.38 3.14 -2.17
N ILE A 53 -1.29 3.24 -3.13
CA ILE A 53 -1.36 2.28 -4.23
C ILE A 53 -0.33 2.68 -5.28
N SER A 54 0.54 1.75 -5.66
CA SER A 54 1.48 1.99 -6.75
C SER A 54 1.00 1.35 -8.05
N GLU A 55 0.51 0.11 -8.01
CA GLU A 55 0.05 -0.61 -9.18
C GLU A 55 -1.13 -1.55 -8.89
N LEU A 56 -1.95 -1.76 -9.92
CA LEU A 56 -2.99 -2.78 -9.96
C LEU A 56 -2.73 -3.68 -11.16
N ARG A 57 -2.46 -4.96 -10.89
CA ARG A 57 -2.27 -5.99 -11.92
C ARG A 57 -3.47 -6.93 -11.87
N CYS A 58 -4.22 -6.98 -12.97
CA CYS A 58 -5.25 -8.00 -13.12
C CYS A 58 -4.58 -9.34 -13.38
N ALA A 59 -5.15 -10.41 -12.81
CA ALA A 59 -4.79 -11.75 -13.23
C ALA A 59 -5.05 -11.88 -14.73
N ASP A 60 -3.99 -12.03 -15.52
CA ASP A 60 -4.09 -12.39 -16.92
C ASP A 60 -4.23 -13.91 -17.07
N LYS A 61 -4.80 -14.33 -18.20
CA LYS A 61 -5.50 -15.62 -18.34
C LYS A 61 -4.62 -16.87 -18.34
N GLU A 62 -3.36 -16.83 -17.92
CA GLU A 62 -2.52 -18.02 -17.80
C GLU A 62 -1.69 -18.00 -16.51
N GLY A 63 -2.25 -18.55 -15.43
CA GLY A 63 -1.49 -19.01 -14.26
C GLY A 63 -1.64 -18.18 -12.98
N GLU A 64 -2.18 -16.97 -13.04
CA GLU A 64 -2.45 -16.17 -11.82
C GLU A 64 -3.93 -16.30 -11.38
N GLU A 65 -4.17 -16.84 -10.19
CA GLU A 65 -5.52 -16.96 -9.61
C GLU A 65 -6.04 -15.63 -9.04
N TYR A 66 -5.12 -14.71 -8.71
CA TYR A 66 -5.40 -13.50 -7.96
C TYR A 66 -4.91 -12.25 -8.70
N ASN A 67 -5.73 -11.20 -8.67
CA ASN A 67 -5.29 -9.85 -9.00
C ASN A 67 -4.29 -9.39 -7.92
N GLN A 68 -3.27 -8.67 -8.33
CA GLN A 68 -2.23 -8.18 -7.43
C GLN A 68 -2.35 -6.67 -7.26
N VAL A 69 -2.24 -6.21 -6.02
CA VAL A 69 -2.24 -4.78 -5.69
C VAL A 69 -0.95 -4.47 -4.97
N ASP A 70 -0.11 -3.67 -5.61
CA ASP A 70 1.14 -3.24 -5.01
C ASP A 70 0.91 -1.95 -4.23
N LEU A 71 1.40 -1.96 -2.99
CA LEU A 71 1.24 -0.89 -2.02
C LEU A 71 2.59 -0.47 -1.45
N ILE A 72 2.71 0.82 -1.11
CA ILE A 72 3.91 1.40 -0.51
C ILE A 72 3.53 2.14 0.77
N GLY A 73 4.19 1.82 1.86
CA GLY A 73 4.19 2.60 3.10
C GLY A 73 5.61 3.04 3.48
N PHE A 74 5.74 3.81 4.55
CA PHE A 74 7.04 4.26 5.05
C PHE A 74 7.15 4.03 6.55
N LYS A 75 8.27 3.43 7.00
CA LYS A 75 8.60 3.23 8.41
C LYS A 75 9.99 3.81 8.65
N SER A 76 10.10 4.78 9.56
CA SER A 76 11.38 5.42 9.89
C SER A 76 12.15 5.96 8.66
N GLY A 77 11.43 6.44 7.63
CA GLY A 77 12.04 6.97 6.39
C GLY A 77 12.46 5.91 5.36
N GLU A 78 12.20 4.64 5.62
CA GLU A 78 12.40 3.52 4.69
C GLU A 78 11.07 3.10 4.08
N ALA A 79 11.08 2.86 2.76
CA ALA A 79 9.91 2.37 2.04
C ALA A 79 9.70 0.89 2.35
N ILE A 80 8.46 0.53 2.72
CA ILE A 80 8.02 -0.85 2.87
C ILE A 80 7.00 -1.14 1.78
N CYS A 81 7.27 -2.15 0.97
CA CYS A 81 6.42 -2.54 -0.16
C CYS A 81 5.61 -3.78 0.18
N PHE A 82 4.35 -3.80 -0.23
CA PHE A 82 3.48 -4.97 -0.10
C PHE A 82 2.87 -5.31 -1.45
N THR A 83 2.67 -6.61 -1.70
CA THR A 83 1.79 -7.10 -2.76
C THR A 83 0.62 -7.79 -2.10
N LEU A 84 -0.59 -7.26 -2.28
CA LEU A 84 -1.83 -7.93 -1.89
C LEU A 84 -2.31 -8.83 -3.01
N TYR A 85 -2.77 -10.03 -2.64
CA TYR A 85 -3.46 -10.94 -3.52
C TYR A 85 -4.96 -10.80 -3.30
N THR A 86 -5.68 -10.42 -4.34
CA THR A 86 -7.12 -10.22 -4.29
C THR A 86 -7.82 -11.08 -5.32
N ASN A 87 -8.98 -11.64 -4.98
CA ASN A 87 -9.78 -12.37 -5.97
C ASN A 87 -10.50 -11.40 -6.92
N SER A 88 -11.29 -11.95 -7.86
CA SER A 88 -12.09 -11.17 -8.82
C SER A 88 -13.11 -10.21 -8.21
N ARG A 89 -13.38 -10.32 -6.89
CA ARG A 89 -14.26 -9.43 -6.12
C ARG A 89 -13.48 -8.44 -5.25
N LEU A 90 -12.18 -8.26 -5.49
CA LEU A 90 -11.27 -7.41 -4.70
C LEU A 90 -11.21 -7.81 -3.21
N THR A 91 -11.54 -9.05 -2.88
CA THR A 91 -11.34 -9.56 -1.52
C THR A 91 -9.90 -9.97 -1.34
N VAL A 92 -9.21 -9.40 -0.34
CA VAL A 92 -7.84 -9.80 0.02
C VAL A 92 -7.85 -11.24 0.51
N VAL A 93 -7.06 -12.08 -0.15
CA VAL A 93 -6.86 -13.50 0.17
C VAL A 93 -5.59 -13.65 1.01
N ASP A 94 -4.52 -13.00 0.58
CA ASP A 94 -3.25 -12.96 1.31
C ASP A 94 -2.44 -11.71 0.91
N PHE A 95 -1.28 -11.53 1.51
CA PHE A 95 -0.29 -10.54 1.10
C PHE A 95 1.11 -11.00 1.42
N LYS A 96 2.09 -10.39 0.75
CA LYS A 96 3.50 -10.49 1.12
C LYS A 96 4.11 -9.10 1.23
N GLU A 97 5.11 -8.99 2.09
CA GLU A 97 6.10 -7.92 1.95
C GLU A 97 6.96 -8.22 0.73
N ALA A 98 7.10 -7.24 -0.14
CA ALA A 98 7.84 -7.35 -1.38
C ALA A 98 9.19 -6.63 -1.24
N ASN A 99 10.25 -7.24 -1.76
CA ASN A 99 11.54 -6.56 -1.80
C ASN A 99 11.44 -5.37 -2.75
N TRP A 100 12.05 -4.26 -2.36
CA TRP A 100 12.14 -3.05 -3.18
C TRP A 100 12.59 -3.35 -4.62
N SER A 101 13.62 -4.20 -4.78
CA SER A 101 14.18 -4.58 -6.08
C SER A 101 13.26 -5.42 -6.96
N GLN A 102 12.19 -5.98 -6.39
CA GLN A 102 11.18 -6.76 -7.11
C GLN A 102 9.98 -5.92 -7.54
N MET A 103 9.93 -4.66 -7.10
CA MET A 103 8.88 -3.73 -7.51
C MET A 103 9.18 -3.16 -8.89
N SER A 104 8.13 -2.79 -9.62
CA SER A 104 8.26 -2.12 -10.91
C SER A 104 9.03 -0.79 -10.79
N ASP A 105 9.64 -0.35 -11.89
CA ASP A 105 10.31 0.95 -11.96
C ASP A 105 9.36 2.11 -11.60
N SER A 106 8.09 1.99 -11.97
CA SER A 106 7.05 2.98 -11.65
C SER A 106 6.80 3.07 -10.14
N THR A 107 6.70 1.92 -9.48
CA THR A 107 6.57 1.83 -8.02
C THR A 107 7.81 2.41 -7.32
N GLN A 108 9.00 2.10 -7.83
CA GLN A 108 10.23 2.60 -7.25
C GLN A 108 10.34 4.13 -7.37
N LYS A 109 10.01 4.70 -8.54
CA LYS A 109 9.95 6.16 -8.74
C LYS A 109 8.94 6.82 -7.82
N LEU A 110 7.75 6.23 -7.69
CA LEU A 110 6.71 6.72 -6.79
C LEU A 110 7.21 6.83 -5.34
N ALA A 111 7.87 5.80 -4.82
CA ALA A 111 8.35 5.84 -3.45
C ALA A 111 9.49 6.87 -3.25
N ILE A 112 10.35 7.08 -4.25
CA ILE A 112 11.37 8.14 -4.19
C ILE A 112 10.69 9.51 -4.11
N SER A 113 9.72 9.79 -4.98
CA SER A 113 8.99 11.06 -4.96
C SER A 113 8.24 11.29 -3.65
N LEU A 114 7.55 10.27 -3.12
CA LEU A 114 6.87 10.35 -1.83
C LEU A 114 7.82 10.59 -0.66
N LYS A 115 9.03 10.03 -0.74
CA LYS A 115 10.07 10.28 0.26
C LYS A 115 10.54 11.73 0.21
N GLU A 116 10.84 12.26 -0.98
CA GLU A 116 11.25 13.64 -1.19
C GLU A 116 10.18 14.62 -0.68
N GLU A 117 8.90 14.42 -1.03
CA GLU A 117 7.78 15.23 -0.54
C GLU A 117 7.68 15.22 1.00
N SER A 118 7.87 14.05 1.61
CA SER A 118 7.83 13.92 3.07
C SER A 118 8.98 14.68 3.74
N GLU A 119 10.18 14.66 3.16
CA GLU A 119 11.37 15.35 3.66
C GLU A 119 11.30 16.88 3.44
N GLU A 120 10.72 17.34 2.34
CA GLU A 120 10.49 18.76 2.07
C GLU A 120 9.47 19.38 3.02
N SER A 121 8.41 18.63 3.39
CA SER A 121 7.44 19.08 4.40
C SER A 121 8.06 19.26 5.79
N VAL A 122 9.13 18.52 6.10
CA VAL A 122 9.87 18.62 7.38
C VAL A 122 10.89 19.77 7.34
N LYS A 123 11.39 20.13 6.15
CA LYS A 123 12.38 21.20 5.95
C LYS A 123 11.77 22.60 5.85
N THR A 124 10.46 22.74 6.00
CA THR A 124 9.80 24.04 6.20
C THR A 124 9.51 24.25 7.70
N PRO A 125 10.49 24.62 8.54
CA PRO A 125 10.16 25.32 9.76
C PRO A 125 9.57 26.67 9.35
N ASP A 126 8.47 27.07 9.99
CA ASP A 126 7.81 28.36 9.81
C ASP A 126 8.85 29.48 9.65
N ALA A 127 9.08 29.89 8.40
CA ALA A 127 9.77 31.12 8.09
C ALA A 127 8.73 32.24 8.21
N ASN A 128 8.60 32.74 9.44
CA ASN A 128 7.96 33.99 9.84
C ASN A 128 6.43 34.05 9.80
N LEU A 129 5.83 34.24 10.98
CA LEU A 129 5.15 35.49 11.37
C LEU A 129 5.10 35.63 12.90
#